data_AF-A0A970JX21-F1
#
_entry.id   AF-A0A970JX21-F1
#
_cell.length_a   1.000
_cell.length_b   1.000
_cell.length_c   1.000
_cell.angle_alpha   90.00
_cell.angle_beta   90.00
_cell.angle_gamma   90.00
#
_symmetry.space_group_name_H-M   'P 1'
#
loop_
_entity.id
_entity.type
_entity.pdbx_description
1 polymer ?
#
loop_
_entity_poly.entity_id
_entity_poly.type
_entity_poly.pdbx_seq_one_letter_code
_entity_poly.pdbx_strand_id
1 'polypeptide(L)'
;MFFITVNKKIVGIVVFAIILCLIALCAYSLAMISESKYKYESVITITKMFDDTHFIAFMTNEMAQNKGKEVKNIEVFDIAKGEVILSKPLNHDIQNEVFNYINTVKDLYAKVMPFPEKGYVIRVPFEPPRNVDVPLLNETGIKSVDSVFIILSDKEAPIMLILDSKLRPLFYTFNSGIDPLLEYLDLKLEYSTMMNNEAEQE
;
A
#
# COMPACT_ATOMS: atom_id res chain seq x y z
N MET A 1 2.36 54.70 -34.47
CA MET A 1 2.18 54.82 -33.00
C MET A 1 0.71 54.53 -32.70
N PHE A 2 0.36 53.29 -32.33
CA PHE A 2 -1.03 52.90 -32.07
C PHE A 2 -1.38 53.19 -30.61
N PHE A 3 -2.13 54.25 -30.36
CA PHE A 3 -2.76 54.51 -29.06
C PHE A 3 -4.04 53.67 -28.95
N ILE A 4 -3.96 52.56 -28.23
CA ILE A 4 -5.14 51.77 -27.87
C ILE A 4 -5.83 52.48 -26.70
N THR A 5 -6.94 53.17 -26.97
CA THR A 5 -7.77 53.82 -25.94
C THR A 5 -8.63 52.77 -25.25
N VAL A 6 -8.09 52.06 -24.27
CA VAL A 6 -8.83 51.00 -23.55
C VAL A 6 -9.83 51.61 -22.56
N ASN A 7 -11.08 51.15 -22.59
CA ASN A 7 -12.11 51.56 -21.65
C ASN A 7 -11.76 51.09 -20.22
N LYS A 8 -11.68 52.02 -19.27
CA LYS A 8 -11.34 51.74 -17.85
C LYS A 8 -12.20 50.64 -17.22
N LYS A 9 -13.47 50.49 -17.63
CA LYS A 9 -14.36 49.42 -17.16
C LYS A 9 -13.91 48.03 -17.66
N ILE A 10 -13.44 47.95 -18.90
CA ILE A 10 -12.93 46.70 -19.49
C ILE A 10 -11.64 46.28 -18.80
N VAL A 11 -10.73 47.23 -18.52
CA VAL A 11 -9.49 46.95 -17.76
C VAL A 11 -9.82 46.37 -16.38
N GLY A 12 -10.80 46.94 -15.67
CA GLY A 12 -11.23 46.42 -14.36
C GLY A 12 -11.75 44.98 -14.42
N ILE A 13 -12.55 44.64 -15.44
CA ILE A 13 -13.07 43.28 -15.63
C ILE A 13 -11.93 42.29 -15.95
N VAL A 14 -10.99 42.67 -16.81
CA VAL A 14 -9.83 41.83 -17.16
C VAL A 14 -8.97 41.56 -15.92
N VAL A 15 -8.68 42.58 -15.12
CA VAL A 15 -7.91 42.43 -13.87
C VAL A 15 -8.65 41.52 -12.88
N PHE A 16 -9.96 41.69 -12.73
CA PHE A 16 -10.77 40.83 -11.86
C PHE A 16 -10.77 39.36 -12.32
N ALA A 17 -10.88 39.11 -13.62
CA ALA A 17 -10.82 37.77 -14.20
C ALA A 17 -9.45 37.11 -13.97
N ILE A 18 -8.35 37.87 -14.09
CA ILE A 18 -6.99 37.40 -13.80
C ILE A 18 -6.87 37.01 -12.33
N ILE A 19 -7.37 37.84 -11.40
CA ILE A 19 -7.35 37.54 -9.96
C ILE A 19 -8.12 36.26 -9.65
N LEU A 20 -9.32 36.09 -10.22
CA LEU A 20 -10.10 34.86 -10.06
C LEU A 20 -9.36 33.63 -10.59
N CYS A 21 -8.71 33.74 -11.74
CA CYS A 21 -7.91 32.67 -12.32
C CYS A 21 -6.74 32.30 -11.40
N LEU A 22 -6.04 33.28 -10.83
CA LEU A 22 -4.95 33.05 -9.88
C LEU A 22 -5.44 32.37 -8.60
N ILE A 23 -6.59 32.79 -8.06
CA ILE A 23 -7.19 32.14 -6.88
C ILE A 23 -7.54 30.67 -7.19
N ALA A 24 -8.12 30.39 -8.36
CA ALA A 24 -8.44 29.03 -8.78
C ALA A 24 -7.18 28.16 -8.93
N LEU A 25 -6.11 28.71 -9.53
CA LEU A 25 -4.82 28.02 -9.64
C LEU A 25 -4.20 27.74 -8.27
N CYS A 26 -4.26 28.70 -7.34
CA CYS A 26 -3.79 28.50 -5.97
C CYS A 26 -4.61 27.45 -5.22
N ALA A 27 -5.93 27.46 -5.36
CA ALA A 27 -6.79 26.44 -4.73
C ALA A 27 -6.50 25.04 -5.31
N TYR A 28 -6.32 24.93 -6.62
CA TYR A 28 -5.96 23.68 -7.29
C TYR A 28 -4.59 23.15 -6.83
N SER A 29 -3.57 24.03 -6.78
CA SER A 29 -2.24 23.63 -6.33
C SER A 29 -2.25 23.19 -4.86
N LEU A 30 -3.02 23.85 -3.99
CA LEU A 30 -3.17 23.44 -2.59
C LEU A 30 -3.79 22.04 -2.45
N ALA A 31 -4.81 21.73 -3.25
CA ALA A 31 -5.45 20.43 -3.25
C ALA A 31 -4.48 19.32 -3.71
N MET A 32 -3.72 19.57 -4.77
CA MET A 32 -2.72 18.63 -5.31
C MET A 32 -1.54 18.39 -4.34
N ILE A 33 -1.11 19.44 -3.62
CA ILE A 33 -0.07 19.34 -2.58
C ILE A 33 -0.52 18.49 -1.40
N SER A 34 -1.79 18.59 -0.98
CA SER A 34 -2.34 17.81 0.15
C SER A 34 -2.25 16.30 -0.10
N GLU A 35 -2.69 15.85 -1.27
CA GLU A 35 -2.62 14.44 -1.66
C GLU A 35 -1.17 13.95 -1.76
N SER A 36 -0.31 14.78 -2.35
CA SER A 36 1.13 14.50 -2.44
C SER A 36 1.79 14.39 -1.06
N LYS A 37 1.36 15.20 -0.08
CA LYS A 37 1.90 15.19 1.28
C LYS A 37 1.74 13.82 1.97
N TYR A 38 0.59 13.16 1.84
CA TYR A 38 0.39 11.82 2.41
C TYR A 38 1.30 10.78 1.77
N LYS A 39 1.53 10.88 0.46
CA LYS A 39 2.49 10.03 -0.25
C LYS A 39 3.92 10.26 0.25
N TYR A 40 4.35 11.49 0.46
CA TYR A 40 5.70 11.76 1.01
C TYR A 40 5.84 11.24 2.45
N GLU A 41 4.85 11.48 3.30
CA GLU A 41 4.88 11.02 4.70
C GLU A 41 4.89 9.49 4.81
N SER A 42 4.12 8.79 3.97
CA SER A 42 4.12 7.32 3.93
C SER A 42 5.45 6.75 3.44
N VAL A 43 6.02 7.30 2.36
CA VAL A 43 7.35 6.90 1.88
C VAL A 43 8.40 7.11 2.96
N ILE A 44 8.42 8.27 3.63
CA ILE A 44 9.34 8.53 4.74
C ILE A 44 9.12 7.54 5.89
N THR A 45 7.86 7.19 6.20
CA THR A 45 7.54 6.22 7.24
C THR A 45 8.03 4.82 6.88
N ILE A 46 7.83 4.41 5.62
CA ILE A 46 8.31 3.13 5.09
C ILE A 46 9.85 3.11 5.10
N THR A 47 10.53 4.15 4.63
CA THR A 47 12.00 4.27 4.70
C THR A 47 12.54 4.26 6.12
N LYS A 48 11.76 4.68 7.12
CA LYS A 48 12.16 4.58 8.54
C LYS A 48 11.92 3.19 9.13
N MET A 49 11.00 2.41 8.55
CA MET A 49 10.61 1.08 9.05
C MET A 49 11.34 -0.05 8.33
N PHE A 50 11.76 0.16 7.09
CA PHE A 50 12.41 -0.84 6.27
C PHE A 50 13.71 -0.26 5.70
N ASP A 51 14.81 -0.99 5.89
CA ASP A 51 16.12 -0.63 5.33
C ASP A 51 16.35 -1.19 3.91
N ASP A 52 15.50 -2.13 3.46
CA ASP A 52 15.61 -2.76 2.15
C ASP A 52 15.08 -1.87 1.03
N THR A 53 15.98 -1.35 0.19
CA THR A 53 15.64 -0.41 -0.88
C THR A 53 14.71 -1.01 -1.94
N HIS A 54 14.79 -2.31 -2.21
CA HIS A 54 13.95 -2.98 -3.20
C HIS A 54 12.52 -3.08 -2.71
N PHE A 55 12.34 -3.42 -1.43
CA PHE A 55 11.04 -3.45 -0.80
C PHE A 55 10.41 -2.06 -0.70
N ILE A 56 11.20 -1.02 -0.37
CA ILE A 56 10.74 0.37 -0.45
C ILE A 56 10.23 0.66 -1.87
N ALA A 57 11.03 0.36 -2.90
CA ALA A 57 10.68 0.60 -4.29
C ALA A 57 9.38 -0.12 -4.68
N PHE A 58 9.25 -1.40 -4.35
CA PHE A 58 8.04 -2.21 -4.54
C PHE A 58 6.82 -1.53 -3.91
N MET A 59 6.89 -1.19 -2.62
CA MET A 59 5.77 -0.52 -1.92
C MET A 59 5.42 0.84 -2.53
N THR A 60 6.42 1.64 -2.93
CA THR A 60 6.19 2.97 -3.51
C THR A 60 5.60 2.93 -4.92
N ASN A 61 5.94 1.93 -5.72
CA ASN A 61 5.37 1.71 -7.05
C ASN A 61 3.86 1.47 -6.92
N GLU A 62 3.46 0.60 -5.99
CA GLU A 62 2.05 0.29 -5.80
C GLU A 62 1.23 1.46 -5.27
N MET A 63 1.82 2.30 -4.41
CA MET A 63 1.21 3.55 -3.99
C MET A 63 1.01 4.54 -5.16
N ALA A 64 1.86 4.49 -6.19
CA ALA A 64 1.69 5.30 -7.39
C ALA A 64 0.58 4.77 -8.31
N GLN A 65 0.37 3.46 -8.34
CA GLN A 65 -0.61 2.80 -9.21
C GLN A 65 -2.07 2.88 -8.72
N ASN A 66 -2.32 3.38 -7.51
CA ASN A 66 -3.67 3.61 -6.98
C ASN A 66 -4.48 4.72 -7.71
N LYS A 67 -3.97 5.29 -8.81
CA LYS A 67 -4.62 6.39 -9.56
C LYS A 67 -5.24 6.01 -10.91
N GLY A 68 -5.31 4.73 -11.29
CA GLY A 68 -5.85 4.33 -12.60
C GLY A 68 -6.57 2.99 -12.64
N LYS A 69 -7.33 2.75 -13.73
CA LYS A 69 -7.93 1.47 -14.14
C LYS A 69 -6.88 0.44 -14.58
N GLU A 70 -5.69 0.43 -13.97
CA GLU A 70 -4.73 -0.64 -14.25
C GLU A 70 -5.18 -1.91 -13.56
N VAL A 71 -5.06 -3.03 -14.27
CA VAL A 71 -5.37 -4.36 -13.74
C VAL A 71 -4.39 -4.64 -12.61
N LYS A 72 -4.87 -4.62 -11.37
CA LYS A 72 -4.07 -4.94 -10.20
C LYS A 72 -3.83 -6.46 -10.16
N ASN A 73 -2.58 -6.88 -10.00
CA ASN A 73 -2.23 -8.29 -9.89
C ASN A 73 -1.97 -8.67 -8.44
N ILE A 74 -2.14 -9.95 -8.14
CA ILE A 74 -1.63 -10.58 -6.93
C ILE A 74 -0.14 -10.86 -7.17
N GLU A 75 0.71 -10.36 -6.28
CA GLU A 75 2.15 -10.38 -6.49
C GLU A 75 2.88 -11.00 -5.30
N VAL A 76 3.95 -11.73 -5.58
CA VAL A 76 4.83 -12.31 -4.57
C VAL A 76 6.21 -11.73 -4.77
N PHE A 77 6.63 -10.94 -3.79
CA PHE A 77 7.97 -10.38 -3.71
C PHE A 77 8.85 -11.31 -2.87
N ASP A 78 9.96 -11.75 -3.45
CA ASP A 78 11.00 -12.53 -2.76
C ASP A 78 11.97 -11.55 -2.10
N ILE A 79 12.02 -11.59 -0.77
CA ILE A 79 12.79 -10.63 0.02
C ILE A 79 14.30 -10.81 -0.21
N ALA A 80 14.76 -12.06 -0.35
CA ALA A 80 16.17 -12.34 -0.55
C ALA A 80 16.66 -11.93 -1.96
N LYS A 81 15.78 -12.04 -2.96
CA LYS A 81 16.10 -11.63 -4.34
C LYS A 81 15.83 -10.14 -4.61
N GLY A 82 14.97 -9.50 -3.82
CA GLY A 82 14.60 -8.11 -4.00
C GLY A 82 13.70 -7.87 -5.23
N GLU A 83 12.94 -8.88 -5.68
CA GLU A 83 12.12 -8.77 -6.88
C GLU A 83 10.79 -9.54 -6.79
N VAL A 84 9.84 -9.19 -7.65
CA VAL A 84 8.58 -9.91 -7.80
C VAL A 84 8.83 -11.19 -8.61
N ILE A 85 8.64 -12.34 -7.97
CA ILE A 85 8.85 -13.67 -8.57
C ILE A 85 7.58 -14.27 -9.15
N LEU A 86 6.41 -13.77 -8.74
CA LEU A 86 5.10 -14.23 -9.20
C LEU A 86 4.17 -13.03 -9.36
N SER A 87 3.44 -12.99 -10.48
CA SER A 87 2.35 -12.05 -10.72
C SER A 87 1.18 -12.81 -11.34
N LYS A 88 0.05 -12.89 -10.63
CA LYS A 88 -1.19 -13.56 -11.08
C LYS A 88 -2.31 -12.52 -11.21
N PRO A 89 -3.25 -12.68 -12.16
CA PRO A 89 -4.43 -11.83 -12.21
C PRO A 89 -5.26 -11.98 -10.93
N LEU A 90 -6.14 -11.01 -10.66
CA LEU A 90 -7.06 -11.07 -9.51
C LEU A 90 -7.81 -12.40 -9.48
N ASN A 91 -7.86 -13.00 -8.29
CA ASN A 91 -8.57 -14.23 -8.03
C ASN A 91 -9.45 -14.03 -6.80
N HIS A 92 -10.74 -14.28 -6.94
CA HIS A 92 -11.71 -14.08 -5.86
C HIS A 92 -11.52 -15.03 -4.68
N ASP A 93 -11.04 -16.25 -4.91
CA ASP A 93 -10.77 -17.22 -3.84
C ASP A 93 -9.59 -16.74 -2.99
N ILE A 94 -8.51 -16.26 -3.63
CA ILE A 94 -7.37 -15.65 -2.93
C ILE A 94 -7.79 -14.40 -2.17
N GLN A 95 -8.60 -13.53 -2.78
CA GLN A 95 -9.13 -12.34 -2.12
C GLN A 95 -9.99 -12.72 -0.90
N ASN A 96 -10.87 -13.70 -1.02
CA ASN A 96 -11.72 -14.14 0.08
C ASN A 96 -10.90 -14.74 1.22
N GLU A 97 -9.89 -15.55 0.89
CA GLU A 97 -8.98 -16.14 1.86
C GLU A 97 -8.24 -15.05 2.65
N VAL A 98 -7.63 -14.08 1.96
CA VAL A 98 -6.95 -12.97 2.63
C VAL A 98 -7.93 -12.08 3.40
N PHE A 99 -9.14 -11.88 2.89
CA PHE A 99 -10.17 -11.14 3.62
C PHE A 99 -10.60 -11.86 4.91
N ASN A 100 -10.59 -13.19 4.94
CA ASN A 100 -10.81 -13.95 6.18
C ASN A 100 -9.72 -13.67 7.21
N TYR A 101 -8.46 -13.49 6.79
CA TYR A 101 -7.37 -13.12 7.70
C TYR A 101 -7.61 -11.76 8.35
N ILE A 102 -8.19 -10.81 7.62
CA ILE A 102 -8.55 -9.49 8.17
C ILE A 102 -9.55 -9.66 9.32
N ASN A 103 -10.53 -10.55 9.15
CA ASN A 103 -11.55 -10.83 10.17
C ASN A 103 -11.00 -11.57 11.40
N THR A 104 -9.80 -12.14 11.32
CA THR A 104 -9.13 -12.84 12.43
C THR A 104 -7.95 -12.07 13.00
N VAL A 105 -7.82 -10.78 12.65
CA VAL A 105 -6.84 -9.87 13.24
C VAL A 105 -6.98 -9.88 14.76
N LYS A 106 -5.85 -10.11 15.44
CA LYS A 106 -5.77 -10.30 16.88
C LYS A 106 -5.24 -9.06 17.59
N ASP A 107 -4.09 -8.57 17.15
CA ASP A 107 -3.39 -7.47 17.83
C ASP A 107 -2.51 -6.69 16.85
N LEU A 108 -2.24 -5.43 17.19
CA LEU A 108 -1.26 -4.60 16.52
C LEU A 108 0.14 -5.17 16.83
N TYR A 109 0.90 -5.45 15.78
CA TYR A 109 2.25 -5.95 15.93
C TYR A 109 3.18 -4.78 16.30
N ALA A 110 3.50 -4.67 17.59
CA ALA A 110 4.24 -3.54 18.18
C ALA A 110 5.76 -3.76 18.28
N LYS A 111 6.28 -4.91 17.84
CA LYS A 111 7.73 -5.16 17.86
C LYS A 111 8.40 -4.34 16.76
N VAL A 112 9.55 -3.75 17.08
CA VAL A 112 10.49 -3.22 16.08
C VAL A 112 11.11 -4.43 15.40
N MET A 113 10.42 -4.98 14.40
CA MET A 113 10.97 -6.08 13.62
C MET A 113 11.82 -5.47 12.51
N PRO A 114 13.15 -5.74 12.47
CA PRO A 114 13.87 -5.53 11.23
C PRO A 114 13.15 -6.38 10.17
N PHE A 115 12.89 -5.79 9.00
CA PHE A 115 12.34 -6.55 7.88
C PHE A 115 13.10 -7.86 7.72
N PRO A 116 12.42 -9.01 7.55
CA PRO A 116 13.12 -10.28 7.61
C PRO A 116 14.11 -10.37 6.45
N GLU A 117 15.27 -10.99 6.66
CA GLU A 117 16.31 -11.10 5.62
C GLU A 117 15.88 -12.02 4.47
N LYS A 118 14.96 -12.94 4.74
CA LYS A 118 14.42 -13.92 3.80
C LYS A 118 12.93 -14.13 4.04
N GLY A 119 12.27 -14.61 3.00
CA GLY A 119 10.84 -14.90 3.00
C GLY A 119 10.14 -14.19 1.85
N TYR A 120 8.83 -14.05 1.98
CA TYR A 120 7.96 -13.56 0.91
C TYR A 120 7.04 -12.45 1.40
N VAL A 121 6.80 -11.46 0.55
CA VAL A 121 5.68 -10.53 0.72
C VAL A 121 4.64 -10.81 -0.36
N ILE A 122 3.48 -11.26 0.06
CA ILE A 122 2.35 -11.54 -0.83
C ILE A 122 1.41 -10.34 -0.78
N ARG A 123 1.28 -9.64 -1.91
CA ARG A 123 0.33 -8.55 -2.07
C ARG A 123 -0.96 -9.07 -2.69
N VAL A 124 -2.08 -8.78 -2.02
CA VAL A 124 -3.42 -9.08 -2.52
C VAL A 124 -4.24 -7.78 -2.62
N PRO A 125 -4.47 -7.27 -3.83
CA PRO A 125 -5.35 -6.13 -4.05
C PRO A 125 -6.84 -6.53 -4.04
N PHE A 126 -7.69 -5.60 -3.61
CA PHE A 126 -9.14 -5.69 -3.62
C PHE A 126 -9.73 -4.71 -4.62
N GLU A 127 -10.48 -5.25 -5.59
CA GLU A 127 -11.16 -4.47 -6.62
C GLU A 127 -12.61 -5.02 -6.76
N PRO A 128 -13.63 -4.29 -6.27
CA PRO A 128 -13.55 -3.02 -5.54
C PRO A 128 -12.93 -3.17 -4.14
N PRO A 129 -12.53 -2.04 -3.50
CA PRO A 129 -12.14 -2.03 -2.09
C PRO A 129 -13.17 -2.70 -1.20
N ARG A 130 -12.71 -3.44 -0.18
CA ARG A 130 -13.61 -4.12 0.76
C ARG A 130 -13.74 -3.35 2.05
N ASN A 131 -14.98 -3.12 2.46
CA ASN A 131 -15.27 -2.54 3.78
C ASN A 131 -14.91 -3.55 4.86
N VAL A 132 -14.40 -3.04 5.98
CA VAL A 132 -13.95 -3.84 7.11
C VAL A 132 -14.73 -3.41 8.34
N ASP A 133 -15.22 -4.39 9.09
CA ASP A 133 -15.92 -4.18 10.37
C ASP A 133 -15.19 -4.92 11.50
N VAL A 134 -13.91 -4.57 11.67
CA VAL A 134 -13.05 -5.13 12.72
C VAL A 134 -12.70 -3.99 13.66
N PRO A 135 -13.09 -4.06 14.96
CA PRO A 135 -12.91 -2.95 15.90
C PRO A 135 -11.47 -2.42 15.94
N LEU A 136 -10.48 -3.30 15.99
CA LEU A 136 -9.06 -2.92 16.04
C LEU A 136 -8.61 -2.12 14.80
N LEU A 137 -9.10 -2.50 13.62
CA LEU A 137 -8.78 -1.78 12.37
C LEU A 137 -9.51 -0.43 12.33
N ASN A 138 -10.77 -0.41 12.73
CA ASN A 138 -11.59 0.80 12.79
C ASN A 138 -11.02 1.85 13.77
N GLU A 139 -10.49 1.43 14.92
CA GLU A 139 -9.82 2.31 15.90
C GLU A 139 -8.58 3.00 15.31
N THR A 140 -7.89 2.33 14.38
CA THR A 140 -6.74 2.90 13.65
C THR A 140 -7.15 3.71 12.41
N GLY A 141 -8.46 3.84 12.15
CA GLY A 141 -9.01 4.61 11.03
C GLY A 141 -9.11 3.84 9.71
N ILE A 142 -8.86 2.53 9.71
CA ILE A 142 -9.05 1.66 8.55
C ILE A 142 -10.51 1.20 8.53
N LYS A 143 -11.30 1.73 7.59
CA LYS A 143 -12.71 1.34 7.36
C LYS A 143 -12.91 0.51 6.09
N SER A 144 -11.95 0.61 5.18
CA SER A 144 -11.93 -0.09 3.89
C SER A 144 -10.49 -0.43 3.56
N VAL A 145 -10.29 -1.55 2.88
CA VAL A 145 -8.98 -2.00 2.42
C VAL A 145 -8.94 -2.13 0.90
N ASP A 146 -7.93 -1.50 0.30
CA ASP A 146 -7.67 -1.58 -1.15
C ASP A 146 -6.65 -2.68 -1.47
N SER A 147 -5.77 -3.00 -0.52
CA SER A 147 -4.73 -4.02 -0.65
C SER A 147 -4.27 -4.47 0.74
N VAL A 148 -3.88 -5.73 0.84
CA VAL A 148 -3.27 -6.32 2.02
C VAL A 148 -1.95 -6.98 1.62
N PHE A 149 -0.96 -6.87 2.48
CA PHE A 149 0.35 -7.48 2.32
C PHE A 149 0.52 -8.54 3.41
N ILE A 150 0.78 -9.79 3.04
CA ILE A 150 1.12 -10.86 3.97
C ILE A 150 2.62 -11.05 3.92
N ILE A 151 3.29 -10.81 5.04
CA ILE A 151 4.73 -10.97 5.18
C ILE A 151 4.97 -12.33 5.83
N LEU A 152 5.69 -13.17 5.10
CA LEU A 152 6.13 -14.48 5.52
C LEU A 152 7.64 -14.43 5.78
N SER A 153 8.05 -14.92 6.94
CA SER A 153 9.46 -15.06 7.33
C SER A 153 9.72 -16.50 7.72
N ASP A 154 10.99 -16.88 7.61
CA ASP A 154 11.53 -18.13 8.13
C ASP A 154 11.59 -18.19 9.67
N LYS A 155 11.66 -17.04 10.35
CA LYS A 155 11.87 -16.93 11.81
C LYS A 155 10.63 -16.56 12.60
N GLU A 156 9.68 -15.88 11.98
CA GLU A 156 8.49 -15.36 12.67
C GLU A 156 7.19 -15.85 12.05
N ALA A 157 6.14 -15.87 12.88
CA ALA A 157 4.79 -16.14 12.40
C ALA A 157 4.38 -15.10 11.34
N PRO A 158 3.55 -15.47 10.36
CA PRO A 158 3.03 -14.56 9.35
C PRO A 158 2.41 -13.31 9.97
N ILE A 159 2.77 -12.15 9.43
CA ILE A 159 2.19 -10.87 9.82
C ILE A 159 1.51 -10.21 8.64
N MET A 160 0.46 -9.44 8.95
CA MET A 160 -0.30 -8.69 7.96
C MET A 160 0.09 -7.22 8.02
N LEU A 161 0.36 -6.63 6.86
CA LEU A 161 0.58 -5.20 6.69
C LEU A 161 -0.62 -4.62 5.92
N ILE A 162 -1.23 -3.59 6.52
CA ILE A 162 -2.30 -2.80 5.92
C ILE A 162 -1.86 -1.33 5.90
N LEU A 163 -2.13 -0.65 4.80
CA LEU A 163 -1.91 0.78 4.68
C LEU A 163 -3.17 1.53 5.12
N ASP A 164 -3.03 2.51 6.00
CA ASP A 164 -4.15 3.35 6.40
C ASP A 164 -4.53 4.39 5.31
N SER A 165 -5.53 5.22 5.58
CA SER A 165 -5.97 6.30 4.68
C SER A 165 -4.88 7.33 4.33
N LYS A 166 -3.78 7.37 5.08
CA LYS A 166 -2.61 8.23 4.84
C LYS A 166 -1.43 7.43 4.30
N LEU A 167 -1.67 6.21 3.82
CA LEU A 167 -0.69 5.26 3.33
C LEU A 167 0.35 4.85 4.37
N ARG A 168 0.07 5.01 5.66
CA ARG A 168 0.99 4.61 6.72
C ARG A 168 0.92 3.09 6.93
N PRO A 169 2.06 2.39 6.98
CA PRO A 169 2.10 0.96 7.27
C PRO A 169 1.68 0.67 8.71
N LEU A 170 0.70 -0.22 8.87
CA LEU A 170 0.25 -0.78 10.15
C LEU A 170 0.32 -2.30 10.09
N PHE A 171 0.96 -2.91 11.09
CA PHE A 171 1.21 -4.35 11.13
C PHE A 171 0.30 -5.02 12.15
N TYR A 172 -0.23 -6.19 11.79
CA TYR A 172 -1.16 -6.95 12.60
C TYR A 172 -0.77 -8.42 12.64
N THR A 173 -0.99 -9.03 13.80
CA THR A 173 -1.06 -10.48 13.92
C THR A 173 -2.48 -10.95 13.64
N PHE A 174 -2.64 -12.16 13.10
CA PHE A 174 -3.94 -12.75 12.80
C PHE A 174 -3.95 -14.24 13.12
N ASN A 175 -5.14 -14.81 13.33
CA ASN A 175 -5.30 -16.20 13.72
C ASN A 175 -5.88 -17.04 12.56
N SER A 176 -5.06 -17.28 11.54
CA SER A 176 -5.41 -18.15 10.41
C SER A 176 -4.16 -18.80 9.83
N GLY A 177 -4.29 -20.06 9.39
CA GLY A 177 -3.22 -20.75 8.70
C GLY A 177 -3.03 -20.19 7.30
N ILE A 178 -1.78 -20.10 6.85
CA ILE A 178 -1.44 -19.57 5.52
C ILE A 178 -1.41 -20.62 4.41
N ASP A 179 -1.54 -21.91 4.76
CA ASP A 179 -1.44 -23.02 3.81
C ASP A 179 -2.39 -22.86 2.61
N PRO A 180 -3.67 -22.46 2.76
CA PRO A 180 -4.55 -22.27 1.61
C PRO A 180 -4.04 -21.19 0.66
N LEU A 181 -3.54 -20.06 1.19
CA LEU A 181 -2.96 -18.99 0.39
C LEU A 181 -1.72 -19.46 -0.38
N LEU A 182 -0.84 -20.21 0.28
CA LEU A 182 0.36 -20.78 -0.35
C LEU A 182 0.02 -21.79 -1.45
N GLU A 183 -1.05 -22.57 -1.28
CA GLU A 183 -1.54 -23.50 -2.30
C GLU A 183 -2.07 -22.77 -3.53
N TYR A 184 -2.90 -21.74 -3.35
CA TYR A 184 -3.38 -20.93 -4.49
C TYR A 184 -2.25 -20.26 -5.29
N LEU A 185 -1.12 -19.99 -4.63
CA LEU A 185 0.04 -19.34 -5.22
C LEU A 185 1.12 -20.33 -5.70
N ASP A 186 0.90 -21.63 -5.53
CA ASP A 186 1.89 -22.68 -5.84
C ASP A 186 3.22 -22.54 -5.09
N LEU A 187 3.21 -21.91 -3.90
CA LEU A 187 4.40 -21.59 -3.09
C LEU A 187 4.66 -22.55 -1.93
N LYS A 188 3.73 -23.48 -1.65
CA LYS A 188 3.76 -24.31 -0.44
C LYS A 188 5.07 -25.09 -0.29
N LEU A 189 5.57 -25.69 -1.38
CA LEU A 189 6.79 -26.49 -1.34
C LEU A 189 8.02 -25.61 -1.05
N GLU A 190 8.16 -24.50 -1.77
CA GLU A 190 9.29 -23.58 -1.59
C GLU A 190 9.32 -23.00 -0.18
N TYR A 191 8.16 -22.56 0.33
CA TYR A 191 8.06 -22.04 1.69
C TYR A 191 8.39 -23.10 2.75
N SER A 192 7.91 -24.34 2.58
CA SER A 192 8.23 -25.44 3.50
C SER A 192 9.73 -25.77 3.50
N THR A 193 10.37 -25.73 2.33
CA THR A 193 11.83 -25.92 2.20
C THR A 193 12.60 -24.80 2.92
N MET A 194 12.15 -23.54 2.81
CA MET A 194 12.75 -22.42 3.55
C MET A 194 12.69 -22.65 5.07
N MET A 195 11.53 -23.04 5.60
CA MET A 195 11.35 -23.29 7.04
C MET A 195 12.22 -24.45 7.56
N ASN A 196 12.38 -25.52 6.77
CA ASN A 196 13.12 -26.71 7.20
C ASN A 196 14.65 -26.51 7.19
N ASN A 197 15.17 -25.72 6.24
CA ASN A 197 16.61 -25.49 6.12
C ASN A 197 17.20 -24.67 7.28
N GLU A 198 16.38 -23.89 8.00
CA GLU A 198 16.82 -23.20 9.23
C GLU A 198 16.73 -24.09 10.47
N ALA A 199 15.74 -24.99 10.55
CA ALA A 199 15.61 -25.93 11.67
C ALA A 199 16.79 -26.92 11.78
N GLU A 200 17.57 -27.12 10.72
CA GLU A 200 18.80 -27.93 10.71
C GLU A 200 20.07 -27.13 11.09
N GLN A 201 19.96 -25.81 11.28
CA GLN A 201 21.10 -24.93 11.60
C GLN A 201 21.11 -24.45 13.07
N GLU A 202 20.11 -24.82 13.88
CA GLU A 202 20.11 -24.71 15.36
C GLU A 202 20.55 -26.01 16.04
#